data_AF-A0A820FIK9-F1
#
_entry.id   AF-A0A820FIK9-F1
#
_cell.length_a   1.000
_cell.length_b   1.000
_cell.length_c   1.000
_cell.angle_alpha   90.00
_cell.angle_beta   90.00
_cell.angle_gamma   90.00
#
_symmetry.space_group_name_H-M   'P 1'
#
loop_
_entity.id
_entity.type
_entity.pdbx_description
1 polymer ?
#
loop_
_entity_poly.entity_id
_entity_poly.type
_entity_poly.pdbx_seq_one_letter_code
_entity_poly.pdbx_strand_id
1 'polypeptide(L)'
;PPNQTIAPPSFVLAGYGVSSQYTSLDILRRWLFIHKNSIEQNVRILGFSTDADNKYFRAMRLMAGFYASLSNFDIHVDSCMFSIQTGSWSWFFLRRDQLFVFMQDATHLVTKLRNRLLSATAALKVGDKCITMNHLQELLDNVELTRLDHGLTQSDLKPTDRQNFRSCLRITSCDVLNLIARDDNSNGTYMYLKLIKFIISSYIEPTTSIEERMFKLHYSGSF
;
A
#
# COMPACT_ATOMS: atom_id res chain seq x y z
N PRO A 1 2.96 -29.56 14.19
CA PRO A 1 1.83 -28.78 13.61
C PRO A 1 2.28 -27.35 13.33
N PRO A 2 2.24 -26.87 12.07
CA PRO A 2 2.57 -25.47 11.81
C PRO A 2 1.54 -24.61 12.56
N ASN A 3 2.03 -23.70 13.39
CA ASN A 3 1.23 -22.72 14.11
C ASN A 3 0.40 -21.94 13.09
N GLN A 4 -0.87 -22.33 12.92
CA GLN A 4 -1.85 -21.48 12.27
C GLN A 4 -2.00 -20.26 13.18
N THR A 5 -1.36 -19.16 12.82
CA THR A 5 -1.67 -17.84 13.35
C THR A 5 -3.13 -17.56 13.00
N ILE A 6 -4.03 -17.85 13.96
CA ILE A 6 -5.42 -17.45 13.90
C ILE A 6 -5.40 -15.93 13.92
N ALA A 7 -5.63 -15.31 12.76
CA ALA A 7 -5.78 -13.87 12.69
C ALA A 7 -6.96 -13.49 13.60
N PRO A 8 -6.76 -12.62 14.61
CA PRO A 8 -7.86 -12.22 15.47
C PRO A 8 -8.94 -11.53 14.62
N PRO A 9 -10.23 -11.75 14.94
CA PRO A 9 -11.32 -11.14 14.20
C PRO A 9 -11.24 -9.61 14.25
N SER A 10 -11.53 -8.96 13.12
CA SER A 10 -11.64 -7.51 13.05
C SER A 10 -12.93 -7.06 13.74
N PHE A 11 -12.80 -6.15 14.70
CA PHE A 11 -13.96 -5.55 15.38
C PHE A 11 -14.07 -4.08 15.02
N VAL A 12 -15.30 -3.64 14.75
CA VAL A 12 -15.61 -2.21 14.65
C VAL A 12 -15.81 -1.69 16.06
N LEU A 13 -14.83 -0.93 16.56
CA LEU A 13 -14.90 -0.35 17.90
C LEU A 13 -15.85 0.86 17.95
N ALA A 14 -15.90 1.65 16.87
CA ALA A 14 -16.76 2.82 16.77
C ALA A 14 -16.97 3.24 15.32
N GLY A 15 -18.14 3.83 15.04
CA GLY A 15 -18.45 4.51 13.78
C GLY A 15 -19.02 5.89 14.07
N TYR A 16 -18.60 6.90 13.33
CA TYR A 16 -19.08 8.26 13.50
C TYR A 16 -19.20 8.95 12.12
N GLY A 17 -20.23 9.77 11.97
CA GLY A 17 -20.40 10.61 10.79
C GLY A 17 -19.42 11.78 10.81
N VAL A 18 -18.79 12.06 9.68
CA VAL A 18 -17.98 13.28 9.49
C VAL A 18 -18.56 14.08 8.34
N SER A 19 -18.62 15.42 8.49
CA SER A 19 -18.95 16.29 7.37
C SER A 19 -17.76 16.37 6.41
N SER A 20 -17.99 16.75 5.15
CA SER A 20 -16.91 16.95 4.16
C SER A 20 -15.90 18.06 4.55
N GLN A 21 -16.22 18.86 5.56
CA GLN A 21 -15.43 20.01 6.00
C GLN A 21 -14.31 19.67 6.99
N TYR A 22 -14.24 18.43 7.49
CA TYR A 22 -13.18 18.05 8.43
C TYR A 22 -11.78 18.23 7.83
N THR A 23 -10.83 18.65 8.66
CA THR A 23 -9.46 18.96 8.27
C THR A 23 -8.46 17.94 8.82
N SER A 24 -7.21 18.00 8.36
CA SER A 24 -6.11 17.21 8.94
C SER A 24 -5.91 17.49 10.44
N LEU A 25 -6.22 18.70 10.92
CA LEU A 25 -6.11 19.03 12.34
C LEU A 25 -7.18 18.30 13.17
N ASP A 26 -8.39 18.18 12.64
CA ASP A 26 -9.48 17.46 13.31
C ASP A 26 -9.16 15.96 13.42
N ILE A 27 -8.52 15.40 12.39
CA ILE A 27 -8.01 14.02 12.40
C ILE A 27 -6.96 13.85 13.51
N LEU A 28 -5.98 14.75 13.59
CA LEU A 28 -4.93 14.71 14.62
C LEU A 28 -5.51 14.79 16.03
N ARG A 29 -6.42 15.74 16.26
CA ARG A 29 -7.12 15.88 17.55
C ARG A 29 -7.84 14.60 17.93
N ARG A 30 -8.49 13.95 16.96
CA ARG A 30 -9.16 12.67 17.17
C ARG A 30 -8.17 11.57 17.56
N TRP A 31 -7.06 11.42 16.83
CA TRP A 31 -6.04 10.42 17.16
C TRP A 31 -5.47 10.59 18.56
N LEU A 32 -5.14 11.83 18.94
CA LEU A 32 -4.66 12.16 20.28
C LEU A 32 -5.72 11.86 21.36
N PHE A 33 -6.98 12.19 21.10
CA PHE A 33 -8.09 11.86 22.00
C PHE A 33 -8.21 10.34 22.19
N ILE A 34 -8.22 9.56 21.10
CA ILE A 34 -8.33 8.10 21.16
C ILE A 34 -7.13 7.52 21.94
N HIS A 35 -5.91 7.99 21.67
CA HIS A 35 -4.71 7.57 22.37
C HIS A 35 -4.79 7.83 23.88
N LYS A 36 -5.16 9.06 24.28
CA LYS A 36 -5.27 9.42 25.70
C LYS A 36 -6.29 8.54 26.43
N ASN A 37 -7.49 8.37 25.86
CA ASN A 37 -8.53 7.54 26.46
C ASN A 37 -8.13 6.05 26.49
N SER A 38 -7.36 5.59 25.50
CA SER A 38 -6.88 4.21 25.46
C SER A 38 -5.84 3.95 26.54
N ILE A 39 -4.91 4.89 26.77
CA ILE A 39 -3.93 4.80 27.86
C ILE A 39 -4.61 4.72 29.23
N GLU A 40 -5.66 5.51 29.46
CA GLU A 40 -6.44 5.46 30.70
C GLU A 40 -7.06 4.07 30.96
N GLN A 41 -7.25 3.27 29.91
CA GLN A 41 -7.72 1.89 29.97
C GLN A 41 -6.58 0.85 29.85
N ASN A 42 -5.32 1.26 30.01
CA ASN A 42 -4.13 0.44 29.85
C ASN A 42 -4.00 -0.21 28.46
N VAL A 43 -4.54 0.45 27.43
CA VAL A 43 -4.42 0.05 26.02
C VAL A 43 -3.45 0.99 25.31
N ARG A 44 -2.35 0.41 24.79
CA ARG A 44 -1.35 1.17 24.03
C ARG A 44 -1.63 1.11 22.53
N ILE A 45 -1.86 2.26 21.91
CA ILE A 45 -1.98 2.38 20.46
C ILE A 45 -0.58 2.55 19.88
N LEU A 46 -0.18 1.62 19.01
CA LEU A 46 1.14 1.67 18.35
C LEU A 46 1.11 2.45 17.03
N GLY A 47 -0.05 2.56 16.39
CA GLY A 47 -0.12 3.18 15.08
C GLY A 47 -1.54 3.37 14.54
N PHE A 48 -1.63 4.14 13.46
CA PHE A 48 -2.86 4.36 12.71
C PHE A 48 -2.66 3.93 11.25
N SER A 49 -3.60 3.14 10.75
CA SER A 49 -3.72 2.82 9.33
C SER A 49 -4.91 3.57 8.74
N THR A 50 -4.74 4.18 7.56
CA THR A 50 -5.82 4.91 6.89
C THR A 50 -5.82 4.70 5.39
N ASP A 51 -6.97 5.02 4.79
CA ASP A 51 -7.06 5.19 3.34
C ASP A 51 -6.11 6.29 2.84
N ALA A 52 -5.81 6.22 1.56
CA ALA A 52 -4.91 7.15 0.89
C ALA A 52 -5.61 8.48 0.49
N ASP A 53 -6.40 9.05 1.41
CA ASP A 53 -7.01 10.37 1.33
C ASP A 53 -6.01 11.46 1.77
N ASN A 54 -6.05 12.61 1.08
CA ASN A 54 -5.08 13.68 1.25
C ASN A 54 -5.09 14.28 2.68
N LYS A 55 -6.25 14.33 3.34
CA LYS A 55 -6.38 14.91 4.68
C LYS A 55 -5.73 14.02 5.72
N TYR A 56 -5.94 12.70 5.64
CA TYR A 56 -5.28 11.72 6.49
C TYR A 56 -3.77 11.67 6.22
N PHE A 57 -3.35 11.69 4.95
CA PHE A 57 -1.93 11.74 4.61
C PHE A 57 -1.25 12.99 5.20
N ARG A 58 -1.87 14.16 5.12
CA ARG A 58 -1.36 15.37 5.76
C ARG A 58 -1.31 15.25 7.29
N ALA A 59 -2.30 14.60 7.92
CA ALA A 59 -2.26 14.33 9.36
C ALA A 59 -1.09 13.41 9.73
N MET A 60 -0.87 12.32 8.99
CA MET A 60 0.30 11.45 9.17
C MET A 60 1.61 12.22 9.05
N ARG A 61 1.74 13.08 8.03
CA ARG A 61 2.94 13.89 7.82
C ARG A 61 3.21 14.86 8.96
N LEU A 62 2.17 15.54 9.45
CA LEU A 62 2.28 16.41 10.62
C LEU A 62 2.76 15.60 11.82
N MET A 63 2.08 14.51 12.16
CA MET A 63 2.41 13.71 13.35
C MET A 63 3.77 13.01 13.30
N ALA A 64 4.20 12.58 12.12
CA ALA A 64 5.52 11.97 11.93
C ALA A 64 6.67 13.00 11.84
N GLY A 65 6.35 14.29 11.71
CA GLY A 65 7.33 15.35 11.46
C GLY A 65 7.94 15.30 10.06
N PHE A 66 7.19 14.78 9.06
CA PHE A 66 7.66 14.59 7.69
C PHE A 66 7.39 15.83 6.82
N TYR A 67 8.38 16.74 6.79
CA TYR A 67 8.33 18.01 6.05
C TYR A 67 7.04 18.80 6.31
N ALA A 68 6.53 18.73 7.54
CA ALA A 68 5.33 19.41 7.99
C ALA A 68 5.42 19.60 9.50
N SER A 69 5.01 20.77 9.99
CA SER A 69 4.96 21.10 11.42
C SER A 69 3.71 21.93 11.74
N LEU A 70 3.30 21.89 12.99
CA LEU A 70 2.31 22.81 13.53
C LEU A 70 3.05 24.00 14.13
N SER A 71 2.63 25.23 13.81
CA SER A 71 3.33 26.44 14.25
C SER A 71 3.26 26.67 15.77
N ASN A 72 2.22 26.15 16.43
CA ASN A 72 1.90 26.50 17.82
C ASN A 72 1.71 25.28 18.74
N PHE A 73 2.05 24.08 18.29
CA PHE A 73 1.80 22.86 19.07
C PHE A 73 2.89 21.83 18.82
N ASP A 74 3.66 21.53 19.87
CA ASP A 74 4.71 20.52 19.81
C ASP A 74 4.11 19.13 20.10
N ILE A 75 3.56 18.50 19.05
CA ILE A 75 2.98 17.15 19.11
C ILE A 75 4.01 16.04 19.32
N HIS A 76 5.27 16.42 19.39
CA HIS A 76 6.41 15.55 19.24
C HIS A 76 7.18 15.33 20.53
N VAL A 77 6.64 15.84 21.65
CA VAL A 77 7.16 15.68 23.00
C VAL A 77 6.02 15.07 23.83
N ASP A 78 6.07 13.75 24.02
CA ASP A 78 5.10 13.01 24.82
C ASP A 78 5.82 11.89 25.59
N SER A 79 5.39 11.62 26.82
CA SER A 79 6.03 10.61 27.69
C SER A 79 5.83 9.17 27.19
N CYS A 80 4.87 8.94 26.29
CA CYS A 80 4.51 7.62 25.77
C CYS A 80 5.20 7.29 24.44
N MET A 81 6.04 8.19 23.94
CA MET A 81 6.79 7.99 22.70
C MET A 81 7.72 6.78 22.79
N PHE A 82 7.99 6.19 21.65
CA PHE A 82 8.95 5.10 21.51
C PHE A 82 9.98 5.44 20.44
N SER A 83 11.21 4.97 20.68
CA SER A 83 12.29 5.12 19.71
C SER A 83 12.26 3.99 18.70
N ILE A 84 12.28 4.35 17.42
CA ILE A 84 12.43 3.43 16.30
C ILE A 84 13.89 3.49 15.85
N GLN A 85 14.53 2.33 15.76
CA GLN A 85 15.84 2.19 15.14
C GLN A 85 15.64 1.86 13.66
N THR A 86 16.10 2.74 12.79
CA THR A 86 16.12 2.51 11.34
C THR A 86 17.53 2.17 10.89
N GLY A 87 17.66 1.48 9.77
CA GLY A 87 18.95 1.35 9.09
C GLY A 87 19.48 2.70 8.61
N SER A 88 20.77 2.74 8.24
CA SER A 88 21.42 3.91 7.65
C SER A 88 21.03 4.10 6.18
N TRP A 89 19.73 4.21 5.90
CA TRP A 89 19.20 4.36 4.55
C TRP A 89 19.09 5.85 4.21
N SER A 90 19.93 6.34 3.28
CA SER A 90 19.95 7.75 2.87
C SER A 90 18.64 8.23 2.22
N TRP A 91 17.85 7.29 1.70
CA TRP A 91 16.57 7.56 1.02
C TRP A 91 15.35 7.43 1.93
N PHE A 92 15.50 6.93 3.16
CA PHE A 92 14.39 6.75 4.09
C PHE A 92 14.44 7.79 5.21
N PHE A 93 13.34 8.54 5.38
CA PHE A 93 13.20 9.46 6.49
C PHE A 93 12.14 8.96 7.46
N LEU A 94 12.54 8.78 8.71
CA LEU A 94 11.66 8.61 9.85
C LEU A 94 12.34 9.21 11.06
N ARG A 95 11.66 10.09 11.78
CA ARG A 95 12.22 10.62 13.02
C ARG A 95 12.33 9.50 14.06
N ARG A 96 13.45 9.46 14.79
CA ARG A 96 13.75 8.44 15.81
C ARG A 96 12.60 8.23 16.80
N ASP A 97 12.12 9.31 17.41
CA ASP A 97 11.07 9.19 18.42
C ASP A 97 9.70 9.48 17.80
N GLN A 98 8.83 8.48 17.88
CA GLN A 98 7.48 8.52 17.33
C GLN A 98 6.45 8.24 18.43
N LEU A 99 5.31 8.92 18.35
CA LEU A 99 4.15 8.57 19.16
C LEU A 99 3.33 7.44 18.50
N PHE A 100 3.29 7.43 17.16
CA PHE A 100 2.55 6.45 16.37
C PHE A 100 3.36 6.05 15.12
N VAL A 101 3.22 4.81 14.68
CA VAL A 101 3.57 4.40 13.32
C VAL A 101 2.37 4.62 12.40
N PHE A 102 2.61 5.09 11.18
CA PHE A 102 1.56 5.29 10.17
C PHE A 102 1.71 4.29 9.04
N MET A 103 0.58 3.76 8.60
CA MET A 103 0.51 2.93 7.39
C MET A 103 -0.64 3.41 6.52
N GLN A 104 -0.45 3.36 5.20
CA GLN A 104 -1.55 3.49 4.27
C GLN A 104 -2.11 2.11 3.93
N ASP A 105 -3.39 2.05 3.61
CA ASP A 105 -4.02 0.82 3.13
C ASP A 105 -3.35 0.33 1.83
N ALA A 106 -2.72 -0.84 1.92
CA ALA A 106 -2.03 -1.49 0.80
C ALA A 106 -2.99 -1.90 -0.33
N THR A 107 -4.25 -2.24 -0.01
CA THR A 107 -5.29 -2.55 -0.99
C THR A 107 -5.58 -1.34 -1.88
N HIS A 108 -5.70 -0.17 -1.26
CA HIS A 108 -5.89 1.09 -1.96
C HIS A 108 -4.64 1.51 -2.75
N LEU A 109 -3.43 1.26 -2.22
CA LEU A 109 -2.19 1.49 -2.96
C LEU A 109 -2.13 0.64 -4.24
N VAL A 110 -2.39 -0.66 -4.11
CA VAL A 110 -2.36 -1.62 -5.23
C VAL A 110 -3.39 -1.27 -6.30
N THR A 111 -4.63 -0.94 -5.90
CA THR A 111 -5.67 -0.53 -6.85
C THR A 111 -5.33 0.80 -7.54
N LYS A 112 -4.69 1.75 -6.86
CA LYS A 112 -4.16 2.98 -7.49
C LYS A 112 -3.09 2.67 -8.54
N LEU A 113 -2.13 1.79 -8.23
CA LEU A 113 -1.09 1.37 -9.17
C LEU A 113 -1.69 0.68 -10.41
N ARG A 114 -2.68 -0.21 -10.21
CA ARG A 114 -3.44 -0.83 -11.29
C ARG A 114 -4.19 0.21 -12.13
N ASN A 115 -4.92 1.13 -11.50
CA ASN A 115 -5.66 2.17 -12.23
C ASN A 115 -4.73 3.11 -13.01
N ARG A 116 -3.50 3.32 -12.54
CA ARG A 116 -2.49 4.09 -13.27
C ARG A 116 -2.00 3.33 -14.51
N LEU A 117 -1.78 2.01 -14.42
CA LEU A 117 -1.45 1.16 -15.58
C LEU A 117 -2.56 1.19 -16.64
N LEU A 118 -3.82 1.17 -16.21
CA LEU A 118 -4.97 1.18 -17.13
C LEU A 118 -5.35 2.58 -17.65
N SER A 119 -4.65 3.63 -17.20
CA SER A 119 -4.97 4.99 -17.56
C SER A 119 -4.43 5.33 -18.95
N ALA A 120 -5.33 5.72 -19.86
CA ALA A 120 -4.94 6.17 -21.20
C ALA A 120 -4.10 7.46 -21.21
N THR A 121 -4.03 8.19 -20.09
CA THR A 121 -3.30 9.46 -19.98
C THR A 121 -1.98 9.34 -19.23
N ALA A 122 -1.70 8.18 -18.62
CA ALA A 122 -0.49 7.97 -17.86
C ALA A 122 0.63 7.42 -18.75
N ALA A 123 1.70 8.18 -18.92
CA ALA A 123 2.97 7.62 -19.39
C ALA A 123 3.71 7.03 -18.18
N LEU A 124 3.90 5.72 -18.16
CA LEU A 124 4.64 5.02 -17.11
C LEU A 124 5.95 4.47 -17.66
N LYS A 125 7.03 4.67 -16.90
CA LYS A 125 8.37 4.16 -17.24
C LYS A 125 9.10 3.70 -15.97
N VAL A 126 9.96 2.71 -16.13
CA VAL A 126 10.96 2.30 -15.14
C VAL A 126 12.31 2.29 -15.88
N GLY A 127 13.20 3.21 -15.50
CA GLY A 127 14.40 3.50 -16.29
C GLY A 127 14.07 3.91 -17.72
N ASP A 128 14.65 3.21 -18.69
CA ASP A 128 14.40 3.37 -20.12
C ASP A 128 13.19 2.57 -20.64
N LYS A 129 12.62 1.68 -19.82
CA LYS A 129 11.56 0.75 -20.24
C LYS A 129 10.18 1.37 -20.09
N CYS A 130 9.35 1.16 -21.12
CA CYS A 130 7.95 1.58 -21.12
C CYS A 130 7.08 0.57 -20.36
N ILE A 131 6.12 1.07 -19.59
CA ILE A 131 5.08 0.28 -18.96
C ILE A 131 3.77 0.57 -19.68
N THR A 132 3.13 -0.48 -20.19
CA THR A 132 1.86 -0.36 -20.91
C THR A 132 0.94 -1.53 -20.61
N MET A 133 -0.36 -1.24 -20.62
CA MET A 133 -1.44 -2.23 -20.58
C MET A 133 -1.51 -3.05 -21.87
N ASN A 134 -0.97 -2.57 -22.99
CA ASN A 134 -1.03 -3.28 -24.27
C ASN A 134 -0.41 -4.68 -24.17
N HIS A 135 0.68 -4.84 -23.42
CA HIS A 135 1.28 -6.16 -23.18
C HIS A 135 0.31 -7.15 -22.51
N LEU A 136 -0.63 -6.68 -21.67
CA LEU A 136 -1.69 -7.53 -21.10
C LEU A 136 -2.82 -7.79 -22.09
N GLN A 137 -3.13 -6.83 -22.95
CA GLN A 137 -4.14 -6.96 -23.99
C GLN A 137 -3.68 -7.97 -25.06
N GLU A 138 -2.41 -7.95 -25.43
CA GLU A 138 -1.79 -8.91 -26.34
C GLU A 138 -1.93 -10.35 -25.84
N LEU A 139 -1.86 -10.59 -24.52
CA LEU A 139 -2.13 -11.92 -23.97
C LEU A 139 -3.60 -12.36 -24.15
N LEU A 140 -4.55 -11.43 -24.06
CA LEU A 140 -5.98 -11.72 -24.25
C LEU A 140 -6.33 -11.94 -25.73
N ASP A 141 -5.62 -11.28 -26.64
CA ASP A 141 -5.90 -11.29 -28.06
C ASP A 141 -5.06 -12.34 -28.82
N ASN A 142 -4.09 -12.98 -28.15
CA ASN A 142 -3.26 -14.03 -28.72
C ASN A 142 -4.06 -15.32 -28.93
N VAL A 143 -4.20 -15.73 -30.20
CA VAL A 143 -4.94 -16.93 -30.62
C VAL A 143 -4.33 -18.25 -30.14
N GLU A 144 -3.04 -18.27 -29.79
CA GLU A 144 -2.34 -19.45 -29.26
C GLU A 144 -2.53 -19.62 -27.75
N LEU A 145 -2.99 -18.56 -27.05
CA LEU A 145 -3.21 -18.58 -25.61
C LEU A 145 -4.70 -18.68 -25.30
N THR A 146 -5.02 -19.46 -24.28
CA THR A 146 -6.37 -19.59 -23.76
C THR A 146 -6.48 -18.94 -22.38
N ARG A 147 -7.72 -18.72 -21.95
CA ARG A 147 -7.99 -18.26 -20.58
C ARG A 147 -7.44 -19.18 -19.50
N LEU A 148 -7.21 -20.47 -19.80
CA LEU A 148 -6.59 -21.40 -18.85
C LEU A 148 -5.10 -21.12 -18.67
N ASP A 149 -4.44 -20.56 -19.69
CA ASP A 149 -3.01 -20.25 -19.65
C ASP A 149 -2.73 -18.98 -18.85
N HIS A 150 -3.55 -17.94 -19.02
CA HIS A 150 -3.30 -16.63 -18.40
C HIS A 150 -4.30 -16.25 -17.28
N GLY A 151 -5.48 -16.87 -17.20
CA GLY A 151 -6.49 -16.60 -16.17
C GLY A 151 -7.23 -15.25 -16.27
N LEU A 152 -6.76 -14.32 -17.11
CA LEU A 152 -7.35 -13.00 -17.34
C LEU A 152 -8.70 -13.03 -18.09
N THR A 153 -9.52 -12.01 -17.85
CA THR A 153 -10.69 -11.65 -18.66
C THR A 153 -10.65 -10.20 -19.10
N GLN A 154 -11.39 -9.86 -20.17
CA GLN A 154 -11.51 -8.47 -20.66
C GLN A 154 -11.91 -7.47 -19.56
N SER A 155 -12.73 -7.88 -18.58
CA SER A 155 -13.10 -7.05 -17.43
C SER A 155 -11.94 -6.69 -16.51
N ASP A 156 -10.87 -7.48 -16.47
CA ASP A 156 -9.72 -7.24 -15.60
C ASP A 156 -8.92 -6.03 -16.10
N LEU A 157 -8.98 -5.71 -17.39
CA LEU A 157 -8.31 -4.55 -18.00
C LEU A 157 -9.23 -3.32 -18.14
N LYS A 158 -10.49 -3.41 -17.71
CA LYS A 158 -11.42 -2.28 -17.76
C LYS A 158 -11.27 -1.36 -16.54
N PRO A 159 -11.10 -0.03 -16.72
CA PRO A 159 -10.94 0.91 -15.61
C PRO A 159 -12.27 1.32 -14.95
N THR A 160 -13.39 0.69 -15.31
CA THR A 160 -14.74 1.06 -14.83
C THR A 160 -14.87 0.95 -13.33
N ASP A 161 -14.40 -0.17 -12.76
CA ASP A 161 -14.34 -0.36 -11.31
C ASP A 161 -12.92 -0.03 -10.82
N ARG A 162 -12.80 1.13 -10.18
CA ARG A 162 -11.53 1.65 -9.62
C ARG A 162 -11.14 0.95 -8.32
N GLN A 163 -12.04 0.21 -7.68
CA GLN A 163 -11.81 -0.50 -6.42
C GLN A 163 -11.64 -2.02 -6.63
N ASN A 164 -11.57 -2.48 -7.88
CA ASN A 164 -11.43 -3.90 -8.21
C ASN A 164 -10.06 -4.47 -7.82
N PHE A 165 -9.89 -4.81 -6.56
CA PHE A 165 -8.69 -5.46 -6.05
C PHE A 165 -8.50 -6.87 -6.65
N ARG A 166 -9.59 -7.57 -7.00
CA ARG A 166 -9.51 -8.91 -7.60
C ARG A 166 -8.80 -8.89 -8.97
N SER A 167 -9.03 -7.84 -9.77
CA SER A 167 -8.29 -7.61 -11.02
C SER A 167 -6.79 -7.48 -10.74
N CYS A 168 -6.40 -6.81 -9.65
CA CYS A 168 -4.99 -6.67 -9.27
C CYS A 168 -4.33 -8.03 -9.01
N LEU A 169 -5.03 -8.94 -8.32
CA LEU A 169 -4.54 -10.31 -8.08
C LEU A 169 -4.38 -11.10 -9.38
N ARG A 170 -5.29 -10.93 -10.34
CA ARG A 170 -5.26 -11.64 -11.62
C ARG A 170 -4.13 -11.17 -12.53
N ILE A 171 -3.99 -9.85 -12.72
CA ILE A 171 -2.92 -9.29 -13.58
C ILE A 171 -1.51 -9.49 -13.00
N THR A 172 -1.41 -9.85 -11.72
CA THR A 172 -0.13 -10.17 -11.06
C THR A 172 0.03 -11.65 -10.74
N SER A 173 -0.78 -12.52 -11.34
CA SER A 173 -0.66 -13.97 -11.19
C SER A 173 0.71 -14.46 -11.70
N CYS A 174 1.17 -15.61 -11.20
CA CYS A 174 2.43 -16.19 -11.68
C CYS A 174 2.35 -16.48 -13.18
N ASP A 175 1.22 -16.99 -13.66
CA ASP A 175 1.04 -17.34 -15.06
C ASP A 175 1.16 -16.13 -15.98
N VAL A 176 0.52 -15.01 -15.62
CA VAL A 176 0.64 -13.75 -16.37
C VAL A 176 2.07 -13.23 -16.35
N LEU A 177 2.73 -13.22 -15.19
CA LEU A 177 4.11 -12.75 -15.09
C LEU A 177 5.08 -13.61 -15.91
N ASN A 178 4.88 -14.92 -15.93
CA ASN A 178 5.69 -15.86 -16.71
C ASN A 178 5.48 -15.69 -18.22
N LEU A 179 4.26 -15.35 -18.65
CA LEU A 179 3.96 -15.09 -20.05
C LEU A 179 4.53 -13.75 -20.52
N ILE A 180 4.36 -12.68 -19.73
CA ILE A 180 4.94 -11.36 -20.04
C ILE A 180 6.46 -11.47 -20.12
N ALA A 181 7.11 -12.14 -19.17
CA ALA A 181 8.57 -12.27 -19.13
C ALA A 181 9.22 -12.92 -20.38
N ARG A 182 8.43 -13.49 -21.31
CA ARG A 182 8.94 -14.07 -22.56
C ARG A 182 9.32 -13.03 -23.62
N ASP A 183 8.81 -11.80 -23.52
CA ASP A 183 9.12 -10.71 -24.45
C ASP A 183 9.93 -9.62 -23.76
N ASP A 184 11.14 -9.36 -24.26
CA ASP A 184 12.06 -8.33 -23.76
C ASP A 184 11.46 -6.92 -23.81
N ASN A 185 10.58 -6.62 -24.77
CA ASN A 185 9.91 -5.33 -24.86
C ASN A 185 8.95 -5.09 -23.69
N SER A 186 8.48 -6.16 -23.06
CA SER A 186 7.52 -6.11 -21.97
C SER A 186 8.15 -6.04 -20.58
N ASN A 187 9.49 -6.05 -20.48
CA ASN A 187 10.21 -6.11 -19.21
C ASN A 187 9.83 -4.96 -18.25
N GLY A 188 9.54 -3.76 -18.76
CA GLY A 188 9.02 -2.66 -17.94
C GLY A 188 7.69 -3.02 -17.26
N THR A 189 6.73 -3.52 -18.04
CA THR A 189 5.43 -3.99 -17.52
C THR A 189 5.61 -5.18 -16.56
N TYR A 190 6.49 -6.13 -16.87
CA TYR A 190 6.81 -7.25 -15.98
C TYR A 190 7.27 -6.75 -14.61
N MET A 191 8.25 -5.85 -14.57
CA MET A 191 8.79 -5.28 -13.33
C MET A 191 7.70 -4.53 -12.54
N TYR A 192 6.88 -3.73 -13.23
CA TYR A 192 5.78 -3.02 -12.60
C TYR A 192 4.75 -3.96 -11.95
N LEU A 193 4.32 -5.00 -12.66
CA LEU A 193 3.38 -6.00 -12.13
C LEU A 193 3.99 -6.83 -10.99
N LYS A 194 5.30 -7.12 -11.08
CA LYS A 194 6.04 -7.82 -10.02
C LYS A 194 6.13 -6.98 -8.75
N LEU A 195 6.34 -5.67 -8.86
CA LEU A 195 6.28 -4.75 -7.72
C LEU A 195 4.91 -4.76 -7.06
N ILE A 196 3.83 -4.71 -7.85
CA ILE A 196 2.46 -4.83 -7.32
C ILE A 196 2.28 -6.16 -6.58
N LYS A 197 2.73 -7.29 -7.17
CA LYS A 197 2.68 -8.60 -6.53
C LYS A 197 3.41 -8.62 -5.18
N PHE A 198 4.59 -8.00 -5.12
CA PHE A 198 5.39 -7.95 -3.90
C PHE A 198 4.71 -7.12 -2.82
N ILE A 199 4.05 -6.01 -3.16
CA ILE A 199 3.24 -5.23 -2.22
C ILE A 199 2.08 -6.10 -1.67
N ILE A 200 1.35 -6.80 -2.55
CA ILE A 200 0.24 -7.69 -2.15
C ILE A 200 0.74 -8.77 -1.18
N SER A 201 1.78 -9.51 -1.55
CA SER A 201 2.32 -10.55 -0.69
C SER A 201 2.87 -10.01 0.63
N SER A 202 3.45 -8.81 0.62
CA SER A 202 4.10 -8.27 1.82
C SER A 202 3.13 -7.69 2.83
N TYR A 203 2.04 -7.07 2.38
CA TYR A 203 1.12 -6.32 3.24
C TYR A 203 -0.27 -6.96 3.39
N ILE A 204 -0.70 -7.80 2.44
CA ILE A 204 -2.09 -8.27 2.36
C ILE A 204 -2.17 -9.77 2.62
N GLU A 205 -1.29 -10.57 2.00
CA GLU A 205 -1.33 -12.03 2.18
C GLU A 205 -0.92 -12.42 3.59
N PRO A 206 -1.75 -13.11 4.39
CA PRO A 206 -1.43 -13.44 5.78
C PRO A 206 -0.41 -14.59 5.89
N THR A 207 -0.30 -15.42 4.86
CA THR A 207 0.55 -16.62 4.85
C THR A 207 2.01 -16.34 4.53
N THR A 208 2.36 -15.14 4.05
CA THR A 208 3.75 -14.76 3.77
C THR A 208 4.57 -14.68 5.05
N SER A 209 5.72 -15.37 5.09
CA SER A 209 6.62 -15.35 6.26
C SER A 209 7.21 -13.96 6.48
N ILE A 210 7.67 -13.67 7.70
CA ILE A 210 8.27 -12.37 8.03
C ILE A 210 9.51 -12.11 7.16
N GLU A 211 10.37 -13.13 6.99
CA GLU A 211 11.58 -13.03 6.17
C GLU A 211 11.22 -12.71 4.71
N GLU A 212 10.21 -13.38 4.18
CA GLU A 212 9.76 -13.17 2.81
C GLU A 212 9.12 -11.78 2.62
N ARG A 213 8.37 -11.29 3.62
CA ARG A 213 7.87 -9.89 3.62
C ARG A 213 9.03 -8.92 3.58
N MET A 214 10.02 -9.08 4.45
CA MET A 214 11.18 -8.18 4.52
C MET A 214 11.94 -8.13 3.18
N PHE A 215 12.19 -9.29 2.57
CA PHE A 215 12.82 -9.38 1.26
C PHE A 215 12.02 -8.65 0.17
N LYS A 216 10.71 -8.94 0.06
CA LYS A 216 9.83 -8.35 -0.96
C LYS A 216 9.67 -6.85 -0.77
N LEU A 217 9.57 -6.36 0.47
CA LEU A 217 9.52 -4.92 0.78
C LEU A 217 10.81 -4.21 0.43
N HIS A 218 11.97 -4.80 0.80
CA HIS A 218 13.26 -4.23 0.47
C HIS A 218 13.46 -4.11 -1.05
N TYR A 219 13.09 -5.16 -1.79
CA TYR A 219 13.12 -5.13 -3.25
C TYR A 219 12.20 -4.03 -3.78
N SER A 220 10.96 -3.94 -3.29
CA SER A 220 9.98 -2.95 -3.77
C SER A 220 10.37 -1.50 -3.49
N GLY A 221 11.07 -1.23 -2.39
CA GLY A 221 11.52 0.11 -2.00
C GLY A 221 12.85 0.55 -2.62
N SER A 222 13.55 -0.35 -3.32
CA SER A 222 14.86 -0.07 -3.94
C SER A 222 14.77 0.30 -5.42
N PHE A 223 13.56 0.38 -6.00
CA PHE A 223 13.29 0.80 -7.39
C PHE A 223 12.73 2.22 -7.47
#